data_AF-A0A960Q5H6-F1
#
_entry.id   AF-A0A960Q5H6-F1
#
_cell.length_a   1.000
_cell.length_b   1.000
_cell.length_c   1.000
_cell.angle_alpha   90.00
_cell.angle_beta   90.00
_cell.angle_gamma   90.00
#
_symmetry.space_group_name_H-M   'P 1'
#
loop_
_entity.id
_entity.type
_entity.pdbx_description
1 polymer ?
#
loop_
_entity_poly.entity_id
_entity_poly.type
_entity_poly.pdbx_seq_one_letter_code
_entity_poly.pdbx_strand_id
1 'polypeptide(L)'
;MSIFDKAWFRMGVAVLTGFIFLFAAFTKLGHPDAFIQALQHYPFVVRGSEAYLTYGLALIEMVVGCGLFLGPFFSFFRKVALALLMVFILSLVSTLFGQIRIECGCFGPLFSPQPELMVVQDAVLFFLLMMIGNKPVRQHPTYVQLITGLVFFAVLVGVGRVSPSLDPLFVKLRPGYEMKSLPSLDHEAGNNGKTRLVVISDRELPRQDMQTLALAFPDYEPVLVTVGDSPIQVGPEWTVIKAKPNLIPFLTRHLPTVFMVDEDKVHAVWYGKLPTYD
;
A
#
# COMPACT_ATOMS: atom_id res chain seq x y z
N MET A 1 -39.83 -9.24 -0.53
CA MET A 1 -38.67 -10.14 -0.37
C MET A 1 -37.44 -9.38 -0.84
N SER A 2 -36.52 -9.02 0.07
CA SER A 2 -35.39 -8.16 -0.27
C SER A 2 -34.37 -8.92 -1.13
N ILE A 3 -33.61 -8.24 -1.99
CA ILE A 3 -32.62 -8.89 -2.88
C ILE A 3 -31.54 -9.64 -2.07
N PHE A 4 -31.23 -9.14 -0.87
CA PHE A 4 -30.29 -9.73 0.10
C PHE A 4 -30.74 -11.10 0.64
N ASP A 5 -32.04 -11.42 0.56
CA ASP A 5 -32.58 -12.69 1.04
C ASP A 5 -32.45 -13.83 0.02
N LYS A 6 -32.14 -13.50 -1.23
CA LYS A 6 -32.03 -14.49 -2.31
C LYS A 6 -30.76 -15.33 -2.13
N ALA A 7 -30.91 -16.66 -2.23
CA ALA A 7 -29.81 -17.61 -2.00
C ALA A 7 -28.61 -17.38 -2.93
N TRP A 8 -28.86 -17.03 -4.19
CA TRP A 8 -27.81 -16.75 -5.17
C TRP A 8 -26.99 -15.50 -4.80
N PHE A 9 -27.62 -14.48 -4.23
CA PHE A 9 -26.92 -13.25 -3.82
C PHE A 9 -25.98 -13.54 -2.64
N ARG A 10 -26.45 -14.26 -1.62
CA ARG A 10 -25.61 -14.67 -0.49
C ARG A 10 -24.41 -15.52 -0.92
N MET A 11 -24.64 -16.44 -1.87
CA MET A 11 -23.57 -17.25 -2.45
C MET A 11 -22.56 -16.40 -3.20
N GLY A 12 -23.02 -15.46 -4.04
CA GLY A 12 -22.15 -14.57 -4.79
C GLY A 12 -21.22 -13.78 -3.86
N VAL A 13 -21.75 -13.18 -2.80
CA VAL A 13 -20.95 -12.46 -1.80
C VAL A 13 -19.93 -13.39 -1.13
N ALA A 14 -20.37 -14.57 -0.66
CA ALA A 14 -19.49 -15.53 0.02
C ALA A 14 -18.32 -15.99 -0.86
N VAL A 15 -18.62 -16.37 -2.10
CA VAL A 15 -17.62 -16.84 -3.07
C VAL A 15 -16.67 -15.71 -3.46
N LEU A 16 -17.18 -14.51 -3.68
CA LEU A 16 -16.37 -13.35 -4.05
C LEU A 16 -15.40 -12.97 -2.93
N THR A 17 -15.91 -12.79 -1.70
CA THR A 17 -15.07 -12.52 -0.53
C THR A 17 -14.06 -13.64 -0.33
N GLY A 18 -14.48 -14.91 -0.42
CA GLY A 18 -13.60 -16.06 -0.26
C GLY A 18 -12.45 -16.06 -1.27
N PHE A 19 -12.74 -15.75 -2.54
CA PHE A 19 -11.73 -15.66 -3.60
C PHE A 19 -10.74 -14.53 -3.36
N ILE A 20 -11.20 -13.37 -2.89
CA ILE A 20 -10.33 -12.22 -2.56
C ILE A 20 -9.37 -12.58 -1.42
N PHE A 21 -9.85 -13.24 -0.36
CA PHE A 21 -9.00 -13.72 0.73
C PHE A 21 -7.98 -14.77 0.27
N LEU A 22 -8.38 -15.72 -0.58
CA LEU A 22 -7.46 -16.71 -1.15
C LEU A 22 -6.38 -16.06 -2.02
N PHE A 23 -6.77 -15.10 -2.85
CA PHE A 23 -5.84 -14.37 -3.69
C PHE A 23 -4.87 -13.53 -2.85
N ALA A 24 -5.37 -12.82 -1.83
CA ALA A 24 -4.55 -12.04 -0.90
C ALA A 24 -3.54 -12.92 -0.14
N ALA A 25 -3.96 -14.12 0.30
CA ALA A 25 -3.08 -15.08 0.94
C ALA A 25 -1.99 -15.56 -0.02
N PHE A 26 -2.36 -15.92 -1.25
CA PHE A 26 -1.43 -16.37 -2.28
C PHE A 26 -0.37 -15.32 -2.59
N THR A 27 -0.77 -14.05 -2.70
CA THR A 27 0.17 -12.95 -2.97
C THR A 27 1.12 -12.70 -1.80
N LYS A 28 0.66 -12.81 -0.55
CA LYS A 28 1.53 -12.68 0.64
C LYS A 28 2.54 -13.82 0.76
N LEU A 29 2.15 -15.04 0.39
CA LEU A 29 3.04 -16.19 0.37
C LEU A 29 4.02 -16.18 -0.81
N GLY A 30 3.63 -15.57 -1.94
CA GLY A 30 4.50 -15.44 -3.11
C GLY A 30 5.63 -14.43 -2.92
N HIS A 31 5.39 -13.35 -2.17
CA HIS A 31 6.37 -12.29 -1.90
C HIS A 31 6.34 -11.87 -0.42
N PRO A 32 6.75 -12.74 0.52
CA PRO A 32 6.68 -12.46 1.95
C PRO A 32 7.54 -11.26 2.35
N ASP A 33 8.71 -11.08 1.72
CA ASP A 33 9.64 -9.99 2.04
C ASP A 33 9.02 -8.60 1.80
N ALA A 34 8.21 -8.47 0.75
CA ALA A 34 7.51 -7.21 0.45
C ALA A 34 6.44 -6.89 1.51
N PHE A 35 5.74 -7.92 2.02
CA PHE A 35 4.74 -7.72 3.07
C PHE A 35 5.38 -7.48 4.45
N ILE A 36 6.52 -8.12 4.73
CA ILE A 36 7.32 -7.87 5.94
C ILE A 36 7.77 -6.41 5.98
N GLN A 37 8.32 -5.89 4.88
CA GLN A 37 8.72 -4.48 4.78
C GLN A 37 7.52 -3.55 4.97
N ALA A 38 6.36 -3.87 4.38
CA ALA A 38 5.15 -3.10 4.60
C ALA A 38 4.73 -3.10 6.09
N LEU A 39 4.88 -4.23 6.81
CA LEU A 39 4.55 -4.36 8.23
C LEU A 39 5.42 -3.50 9.14
N GLN A 40 6.69 -3.26 8.80
CA GLN A 40 7.62 -2.46 9.60
C GLN A 40 7.17 -1.00 9.79
N HIS A 41 6.31 -0.51 8.90
CA HIS A 41 5.81 0.84 8.95
C HIS A 41 4.47 0.99 9.70
N TYR A 42 3.84 -0.12 10.09
CA TYR A 42 2.61 -0.04 10.87
C TYR A 42 2.92 0.16 12.35
N PRO A 43 2.35 1.19 13.00
CA PRO A 43 2.73 1.58 14.36
C PRO A 43 2.36 0.55 15.44
N PHE A 44 1.44 -0.38 15.13
CA PHE A 44 0.97 -1.41 16.06
C PHE A 44 1.74 -2.74 15.93
N VAL A 45 2.71 -2.83 15.01
CA VAL A 45 3.51 -4.05 14.80
C VAL A 45 4.75 -4.01 15.70
N VAL A 46 4.95 -5.08 16.47
CA VAL A 46 6.13 -5.21 17.33
C VAL A 46 7.33 -5.62 16.46
N ARG A 47 8.47 -4.92 16.62
CA ARG A 47 9.70 -5.25 15.88
C ARG A 47 10.12 -6.70 16.12
N GLY A 48 10.43 -7.42 15.04
CA GLY A 48 10.77 -8.85 15.06
C GLY A 48 9.57 -9.80 14.96
N SER A 49 8.33 -9.29 14.98
CA SER A 49 7.11 -10.09 14.79
C SER A 49 6.60 -10.10 13.34
N GLU A 50 7.20 -9.33 12.45
CA GLU A 50 6.72 -9.06 11.09
C GLU A 50 6.64 -10.34 10.26
N ALA A 51 7.64 -11.21 10.36
CA ALA A 51 7.63 -12.51 9.67
C ALA A 51 6.49 -13.40 10.18
N TYR A 52 6.33 -13.51 11.51
CA TYR A 52 5.26 -14.32 12.11
C TYR A 52 3.87 -13.80 11.73
N LEU A 53 3.69 -12.47 11.74
CA LEU A 53 2.45 -11.83 11.31
C LEU A 53 2.19 -12.05 9.82
N THR A 54 3.21 -11.99 8.97
CA THR A 54 3.10 -12.24 7.53
C THR A 54 2.56 -13.64 7.24
N TYR A 55 3.23 -14.67 7.76
CA TYR A 55 2.81 -16.06 7.53
C TYR A 55 1.52 -16.40 8.27
N GLY A 56 1.35 -15.92 9.51
CA GLY A 56 0.17 -16.15 10.31
C GLY A 56 -1.08 -15.53 9.68
N LEU A 57 -0.98 -14.29 9.20
CA LEU A 57 -2.07 -13.61 8.53
C LEU A 57 -2.42 -14.29 7.21
N ALA A 58 -1.42 -14.64 6.37
CA ALA A 58 -1.67 -15.35 5.12
C ALA A 58 -2.36 -16.70 5.35
N LEU A 59 -1.99 -17.45 6.40
CA LEU A 59 -2.65 -18.70 6.75
C LEU A 59 -4.10 -18.47 7.19
N ILE A 60 -4.35 -17.46 8.02
CA ILE A 60 -5.71 -17.09 8.46
C ILE A 60 -6.57 -16.69 7.26
N GLU A 61 -6.05 -15.84 6.37
CA GLU A 61 -6.72 -15.44 5.14
C GLU A 61 -7.06 -16.65 4.26
N MET A 62 -6.12 -17.58 4.10
CA MET A 62 -6.34 -18.80 3.32
C MET A 62 -7.44 -19.68 3.91
N VAL A 63 -7.42 -19.90 5.22
CA VAL A 63 -8.41 -20.70 5.95
C VAL A 63 -9.80 -20.05 5.88
N VAL A 64 -9.88 -18.72 6.04
CA VAL A 64 -11.14 -17.97 5.92
C VAL A 64 -11.66 -17.99 4.49
N GLY A 65 -10.79 -17.80 3.51
CA GLY A 65 -11.12 -17.85 2.09
C GLY A 65 -11.70 -19.21 1.70
N CYS A 66 -11.01 -20.29 2.07
CA CYS A 66 -11.50 -21.66 1.91
C CYS A 66 -12.83 -21.89 2.63
N GLY A 67 -12.98 -21.38 3.86
CA GLY A 67 -14.19 -21.55 4.65
C GLY A 67 -15.42 -20.86 4.07
N LEU A 68 -15.26 -19.67 3.50
CA LEU A 68 -16.31 -18.93 2.79
C LEU A 68 -16.64 -19.57 1.43
N PHE A 69 -15.63 -20.10 0.75
CA PHE A 69 -15.78 -20.77 -0.54
C PHE A 69 -16.46 -22.14 -0.39
N LEU A 70 -15.99 -22.96 0.55
CA LEU A 70 -16.44 -24.33 0.79
C LEU A 70 -17.72 -24.41 1.63
N GLY A 71 -18.05 -23.41 2.46
CA GLY A 71 -19.38 -23.20 3.05
C GLY A 71 -19.89 -24.01 4.26
N PRO A 72 -19.34 -25.15 4.74
CA PRO A 72 -19.96 -25.91 5.83
C PRO A 72 -20.00 -25.15 7.16
N PHE A 73 -19.10 -24.19 7.36
CA PHE A 73 -19.04 -23.33 8.56
C PHE A 73 -19.16 -21.84 8.22
N PHE A 74 -19.99 -21.51 7.24
CA PHE A 74 -20.15 -20.14 6.73
C PHE A 74 -20.33 -19.09 7.84
N SER A 75 -21.18 -19.37 8.84
CA SER A 75 -21.44 -18.45 9.96
C SER A 75 -20.18 -18.11 10.77
N PHE A 76 -19.29 -19.10 10.97
CA PHE A 76 -18.03 -18.90 11.68
C PHE A 76 -17.05 -18.09 10.82
N PHE A 77 -16.78 -18.56 9.60
CA PHE A 77 -15.82 -17.90 8.71
C PHE A 77 -16.23 -16.48 8.31
N ARG A 78 -17.54 -16.20 8.21
CA ARG A 78 -18.06 -14.84 8.02
C ARG A 78 -17.69 -13.90 9.16
N LYS A 79 -17.80 -14.35 10.42
CA LYS A 79 -17.43 -13.51 11.58
C LYS A 79 -15.93 -13.23 11.59
N VAL A 80 -15.12 -14.25 11.28
CA VAL A 80 -13.66 -14.08 11.17
C VAL A 80 -13.32 -13.15 10.02
N ALA A 81 -13.96 -13.28 8.85
CA ALA A 81 -13.78 -12.39 7.72
C ALA A 81 -14.15 -10.94 8.04
N LEU A 82 -15.27 -10.70 8.74
CA LEU A 82 -15.66 -9.36 9.20
C LEU A 82 -14.61 -8.75 10.15
N ALA A 83 -14.09 -9.54 11.08
CA ALA A 83 -13.03 -9.10 11.99
C ALA A 83 -11.74 -8.75 11.23
N LEU A 84 -11.32 -9.60 10.28
CA LEU A 84 -10.14 -9.35 9.44
C LEU A 84 -10.31 -8.11 8.56
N LEU A 85 -11.45 -7.97 7.88
CA LEU A 85 -11.74 -6.79 7.06
C LEU A 85 -11.71 -5.52 7.91
N MET A 86 -12.23 -5.56 9.15
CA MET A 86 -12.13 -4.43 10.05
C MET A 86 -10.67 -4.09 10.39
N VAL A 87 -9.83 -5.09 10.67
CA VAL A 87 -8.39 -4.88 10.90
C VAL A 87 -7.71 -4.30 9.66
N PHE A 88 -8.03 -4.78 8.45
CA PHE A 88 -7.46 -4.26 7.20
C PHE A 88 -7.90 -2.83 6.91
N ILE A 89 -9.19 -2.52 7.09
CA ILE A 89 -9.71 -1.15 6.95
C ILE A 89 -8.98 -0.22 7.92
N LEU A 90 -8.88 -0.58 9.20
CA LEU A 90 -8.20 0.24 10.20
C LEU A 90 -6.71 0.44 9.87
N SER A 91 -6.05 -0.62 9.39
CA SER A 91 -4.65 -0.57 8.95
C SER A 91 -4.50 0.39 7.77
N LEU A 92 -5.27 0.21 6.70
CA LEU A 92 -5.25 1.06 5.51
C LEU A 92 -5.61 2.52 5.84
N VAL A 93 -6.64 2.74 6.66
CA VAL A 93 -7.03 4.08 7.11
C VAL A 93 -5.91 4.74 7.92
N SER A 94 -5.17 3.99 8.75
CA SER A 94 -4.02 4.53 9.48
C SER A 94 -2.91 5.03 8.54
N THR A 95 -2.72 4.39 7.37
CA THR A 95 -1.78 4.87 6.35
C THR A 95 -2.27 6.13 5.63
N LEU A 96 -3.59 6.30 5.47
CA LEU A 96 -4.17 7.50 4.87
C LEU A 96 -4.06 8.73 5.78
N PHE A 97 -4.19 8.52 7.10
CA PHE A 97 -3.97 9.57 8.10
C PHE A 97 -2.48 9.74 8.48
N GLY A 98 -1.65 8.73 8.22
CA GLY A 98 -0.21 8.79 8.36
C GLY A 98 0.46 9.65 7.29
N GLN A 99 1.65 10.17 7.59
CA GLN A 99 2.42 11.01 6.65
C GLN A 99 3.22 10.19 5.62
N ILE A 100 3.19 8.85 5.72
CA ILE A 100 3.93 7.91 4.88
C ILE A 100 2.95 7.23 3.94
N ARG A 101 3.10 7.44 2.63
CA ARG A 101 2.35 6.69 1.62
C ARG A 101 3.20 5.50 1.19
N ILE A 102 2.74 4.30 1.54
CA ILE A 102 3.44 3.03 1.32
C ILE A 102 2.61 2.21 0.33
N GLU A 103 3.26 1.41 -0.52
CA GLU A 103 2.53 0.39 -1.27
C GLU A 103 1.93 -0.62 -0.29
N CYS A 104 0.60 -0.69 -0.23
CA CYS A 104 -0.08 -1.68 0.59
C CYS A 104 0.27 -3.07 0.05
N GLY A 105 1.20 -3.77 0.71
CA GLY A 105 1.66 -5.11 0.32
C GLY A 105 0.60 -6.22 0.36
N CYS A 106 -0.68 -5.91 0.58
CA CYS A 106 -1.77 -6.87 0.66
C CYS A 106 -1.88 -7.81 -0.57
N PHE A 107 -1.45 -7.34 -1.75
CA PHE A 107 -1.45 -8.12 -2.99
C PHE A 107 -0.06 -8.27 -3.66
N GLY A 108 1.02 -7.93 -2.95
CA GLY A 108 2.39 -7.99 -3.47
C GLY A 108 2.63 -7.11 -4.72
N PRO A 109 3.80 -7.23 -5.36
CA PRO A 109 4.17 -6.41 -6.53
C PRO A 109 3.33 -6.70 -7.79
N LEU A 110 2.53 -7.77 -7.79
CA LEU A 110 1.69 -8.17 -8.93
C LEU A 110 0.44 -7.29 -9.08
N PHE A 111 0.02 -6.61 -8.01
CA PHE A 111 -1.17 -5.78 -8.01
C PHE A 111 -1.07 -4.69 -6.93
N SER A 112 -0.76 -3.45 -7.32
CA SER A 112 -0.69 -2.28 -6.42
C SER A 112 -1.82 -1.27 -6.63
N PRO A 113 -3.10 -1.60 -6.30
CA PRO A 113 -4.17 -0.62 -6.25
C PRO A 113 -3.86 0.55 -5.31
N GLN A 114 -4.50 1.68 -5.59
CA GLN A 114 -4.46 2.85 -4.72
C GLN A 114 -5.03 2.49 -3.32
N PRO A 115 -4.41 2.96 -2.22
CA PRO A 115 -4.88 2.66 -0.85
C PRO A 115 -6.34 3.04 -0.62
N GLU A 116 -6.79 4.14 -1.23
CA GLU A 116 -8.17 4.64 -1.13
C GLU A 116 -9.18 3.68 -1.76
N LEU A 117 -8.84 3.09 -2.90
CA LEU A 117 -9.68 2.09 -3.57
C LEU A 117 -9.75 0.79 -2.76
N MET A 118 -8.63 0.40 -2.12
CA MET A 118 -8.62 -0.78 -1.24
C MET A 118 -9.52 -0.59 -0.02
N VAL A 119 -9.49 0.59 0.61
CA VAL A 119 -10.40 0.90 1.73
C VAL A 119 -11.86 0.78 1.29
N VAL A 120 -12.20 1.33 0.13
CA VAL A 120 -13.56 1.22 -0.42
C VAL A 120 -13.94 -0.24 -0.69
N GLN A 121 -13.03 -1.01 -1.30
CA GLN A 121 -13.26 -2.43 -1.56
C GLN A 121 -13.53 -3.20 -0.26
N ASP A 122 -12.68 -3.06 0.74
CA ASP A 122 -12.83 -3.76 2.02
C ASP A 122 -14.09 -3.31 2.75
N ALA A 123 -14.44 -2.02 2.72
CA ALA A 123 -15.66 -1.49 3.29
C ALA A 123 -16.92 -2.04 2.59
N VAL A 124 -16.89 -2.16 1.26
CA VAL A 124 -17.99 -2.77 0.48
C VAL A 124 -18.15 -4.24 0.83
N LEU A 125 -17.05 -5.01 0.88
CA LEU A 125 -17.09 -6.42 1.27
C LEU A 125 -17.61 -6.59 2.71
N PHE A 126 -17.15 -5.74 3.63
CA PHE A 126 -17.61 -5.73 5.02
C PHE A 126 -19.11 -5.48 5.09
N PHE A 127 -19.61 -4.46 4.39
CA PHE A 127 -21.03 -4.14 4.34
C PHE A 127 -21.87 -5.28 3.73
N LEU A 128 -21.40 -5.87 2.63
CA LEU A 128 -22.08 -7.00 1.98
C LEU A 128 -22.17 -8.23 2.89
N LEU A 129 -21.08 -8.59 3.58
CA LEU A 129 -21.06 -9.70 4.55
C LEU A 129 -21.97 -9.45 5.76
N MET A 130 -22.10 -8.19 6.17
CA MET A 130 -23.02 -7.78 7.22
C MET A 130 -24.48 -7.96 6.77
N MET A 131 -24.83 -7.49 5.56
CA MET A 131 -26.18 -7.53 4.99
C MET A 131 -26.74 -8.94 4.78
N ILE A 132 -25.89 -9.92 4.40
CA ILE A 132 -26.34 -11.30 4.15
C ILE A 132 -26.65 -12.09 5.44
N GLY A 133 -26.21 -11.61 6.61
CA GLY A 133 -26.51 -12.23 7.90
C GLY A 133 -25.90 -13.63 8.11
N ASN A 134 -26.34 -14.33 9.16
CA ASN A 134 -25.93 -15.72 9.47
C ASN A 134 -26.73 -16.80 8.70
N LYS A 135 -27.44 -16.42 7.64
CA LYS A 135 -28.29 -17.35 6.90
C LYS A 135 -27.43 -18.39 6.18
N PRO A 136 -27.80 -19.67 6.17
CA PRO A 136 -27.02 -20.68 5.47
C PRO A 136 -26.95 -20.34 3.98
N VAL A 137 -25.75 -20.51 3.43
CA VAL A 137 -25.48 -20.37 1.99
C VAL A 137 -25.68 -21.74 1.36
N ARG A 138 -26.69 -21.86 0.50
CA ARG A 138 -26.93 -23.09 -0.25
C ARG A 138 -25.88 -23.19 -1.34
N GLN A 139 -25.11 -24.28 -1.33
CA GLN A 139 -23.98 -24.43 -2.23
C GLN A 139 -24.35 -25.15 -3.52
N HIS A 140 -23.85 -24.59 -4.61
CA HIS A 140 -23.83 -25.23 -5.92
C HIS A 140 -22.54 -26.06 -6.08
N PRO A 141 -22.47 -26.96 -7.08
CA PRO A 141 -21.26 -27.75 -7.32
C PRO A 141 -20.01 -26.86 -7.52
N THR A 142 -18.86 -27.33 -7.04
CA THR A 142 -17.62 -26.55 -6.85
C THR A 142 -17.16 -25.82 -8.11
N TYR A 143 -17.36 -26.41 -9.30
CA TYR A 143 -16.99 -25.77 -10.57
C TYR A 143 -17.79 -24.49 -10.84
N VAL A 144 -19.07 -24.42 -10.44
CA VAL A 144 -19.91 -23.21 -10.58
C VAL A 144 -19.39 -22.11 -9.67
N GLN A 145 -18.93 -22.46 -8.46
CA GLN A 145 -18.34 -21.52 -7.51
C GLN A 145 -17.00 -20.97 -8.04
N LEU A 146 -16.17 -21.83 -8.65
CA LEU A 146 -14.91 -21.41 -9.26
C LEU A 146 -15.14 -20.43 -10.42
N ILE A 147 -16.05 -20.75 -11.35
CA ILE A 147 -16.36 -19.87 -12.49
C ILE A 147 -16.93 -18.53 -11.99
N THR A 148 -17.87 -18.57 -11.04
CA THR A 148 -18.48 -17.35 -10.48
C THR A 148 -17.43 -16.49 -9.78
N GLY A 149 -16.59 -17.10 -8.93
CA GLY A 149 -15.52 -16.41 -8.22
C GLY A 149 -14.51 -15.78 -9.17
N LEU A 150 -14.07 -16.52 -10.19
CA LEU A 150 -13.12 -16.05 -11.19
C LEU A 150 -13.67 -14.90 -12.04
N VAL A 151 -14.94 -14.98 -12.46
CA VAL A 151 -15.60 -13.90 -13.22
C VAL A 151 -15.73 -12.63 -12.36
N PHE A 152 -16.24 -12.75 -11.13
CA PHE A 152 -16.37 -11.60 -10.25
C PHE A 152 -15.02 -10.98 -9.87
N PHE A 153 -14.02 -11.83 -9.61
CA PHE A 153 -12.67 -11.37 -9.31
C PHE A 153 -12.03 -10.67 -10.51
N ALA A 154 -12.14 -11.24 -11.71
CA ALA A 154 -11.65 -10.61 -12.94
C ALA A 154 -12.36 -9.28 -13.22
N VAL A 155 -13.66 -9.17 -12.93
CA VAL A 155 -14.41 -7.90 -13.02
C VAL A 155 -13.92 -6.90 -11.99
N LEU A 156 -13.74 -7.28 -10.72
CA LEU A 156 -13.23 -6.37 -9.67
C LEU A 156 -11.82 -5.87 -9.99
N VAL A 157 -10.93 -6.78 -10.37
CA VAL A 157 -9.55 -6.46 -10.76
C VAL A 157 -9.52 -5.64 -12.05
N GLY A 158 -10.34 -6.00 -13.03
CA GLY A 158 -10.49 -5.27 -14.29
C GLY A 158 -10.99 -3.84 -14.06
N VAL A 159 -12.01 -3.66 -13.22
CA VAL A 159 -12.50 -2.34 -12.81
C VAL A 159 -11.42 -1.59 -12.03
N GLY A 160 -10.63 -2.24 -11.17
CA GLY A 160 -9.50 -1.62 -10.49
C GLY A 160 -8.37 -1.16 -11.42
N ARG A 161 -8.22 -1.79 -12.60
CA ARG A 161 -7.28 -1.34 -13.64
C ARG A 161 -7.83 -0.22 -14.52
N VAL A 162 -9.15 -0.18 -14.71
CA VAL A 162 -9.83 0.74 -15.64
C VAL A 162 -10.47 1.92 -14.91
N SER A 163 -10.54 1.92 -13.57
CA SER A 163 -11.13 3.02 -12.82
C SER A 163 -10.33 4.30 -13.08
N PRO A 164 -10.96 5.33 -13.69
CA PRO A 164 -10.33 6.63 -13.78
C PRO A 164 -10.11 7.11 -12.35
N SER A 165 -8.88 7.52 -12.06
CA SER A 165 -8.46 8.12 -10.80
C SER A 165 -9.51 9.09 -10.28
N LEU A 166 -9.96 8.91 -9.03
CA LEU A 166 -10.76 9.90 -8.32
C LEU A 166 -9.95 11.14 -7.88
N ASP A 167 -8.83 11.43 -8.55
CA ASP A 167 -7.93 12.52 -8.21
C ASP A 167 -7.52 13.33 -9.44
N PRO A 168 -8.28 14.39 -9.78
CA PRO A 168 -7.73 15.55 -10.48
C PRO A 168 -7.05 16.57 -9.53
N LEU A 169 -6.87 16.29 -8.22
CA LEU A 169 -6.53 17.35 -7.26
C LEU A 169 -5.16 17.29 -6.58
N PHE A 170 -4.38 16.21 -6.65
CA PHE A 170 -3.01 16.22 -6.12
C PHE A 170 -2.09 15.27 -6.90
N VAL A 171 -1.29 15.80 -7.84
CA VAL A 171 -0.13 15.06 -8.37
C VAL A 171 0.91 15.02 -7.26
N LYS A 172 0.87 13.93 -6.50
CA LYS A 172 1.79 13.53 -5.43
C LYS A 172 2.64 12.38 -5.96
N LEU A 173 3.96 12.45 -5.83
CA LEU A 173 4.84 11.29 -6.12
C LEU A 173 4.31 10.06 -5.39
N ARG A 174 4.23 8.96 -6.13
CA ARG A 174 3.78 7.67 -5.64
C ARG A 174 4.99 6.75 -5.46
N PRO A 175 4.99 5.87 -4.46
CA PRO A 175 5.81 4.67 -4.52
C PRO A 175 5.61 3.93 -5.86
N GLY A 176 6.67 3.35 -6.41
CA GLY A 176 6.71 2.71 -7.73
C GLY A 176 6.86 3.66 -8.93
N TYR A 177 6.85 4.99 -8.71
CA TYR A 177 6.98 5.97 -9.80
C TYR A 177 8.40 5.95 -10.39
N GLU A 178 8.52 5.81 -11.71
CA GLU A 178 9.82 5.80 -12.40
C GLU A 178 10.42 7.21 -12.44
N MET A 179 11.65 7.34 -11.94
CA MET A 179 12.40 8.60 -11.92
C MET A 179 12.60 9.19 -13.33
N LYS A 180 12.67 8.35 -14.36
CA LYS A 180 12.76 8.76 -15.78
C LYS A 180 11.63 9.67 -16.25
N SER A 181 10.48 9.60 -15.58
CA SER A 181 9.31 10.43 -15.88
C SER A 181 9.26 11.74 -15.10
N LEU A 182 10.21 11.96 -14.18
CA LEU A 182 10.39 13.23 -13.48
C LEU A 182 11.28 14.16 -14.30
N PRO A 183 10.73 15.24 -14.88
CA PRO A 183 11.51 16.15 -15.70
C PRO A 183 12.66 16.73 -14.88
N SER A 184 13.89 16.57 -15.38
CA SER A 184 15.17 17.09 -14.85
C SER A 184 15.64 16.61 -13.47
N LEU A 185 14.81 15.95 -12.66
CA LEU A 185 15.23 15.27 -11.43
C LEU A 185 15.87 13.90 -11.72
N ASP A 186 15.57 13.29 -12.86
CA ASP A 186 16.16 12.00 -13.30
C ASP A 186 17.68 12.06 -13.52
N HIS A 187 18.20 13.18 -14.03
CA HIS A 187 19.64 13.32 -14.27
C HIS A 187 20.42 13.80 -13.03
N GLU A 188 19.73 14.48 -12.12
CA GLU A 188 20.30 15.09 -10.93
C GLU A 188 20.22 14.12 -9.74
N ALA A 189 19.02 13.67 -9.39
CA ALA A 189 18.78 12.73 -8.29
C ALA A 189 18.66 11.27 -8.75
N GLY A 190 18.39 11.03 -10.04
CA GLY A 190 18.28 9.68 -10.60
C GLY A 190 19.63 9.08 -11.00
N ASN A 191 19.64 7.74 -10.93
CA ASN A 191 20.49 6.79 -11.62
C ASN A 191 21.91 6.44 -11.08
N ASN A 192 22.05 5.13 -10.77
CA ASN A 192 23.15 4.20 -11.10
C ASN A 192 22.99 2.87 -10.31
N GLY A 193 21.77 2.37 -10.14
CA GLY A 193 21.52 1.13 -9.37
C GLY A 193 21.83 1.23 -7.86
N LYS A 194 21.76 2.42 -7.28
CA LYS A 194 21.96 2.66 -5.84
C LYS A 194 20.68 3.18 -5.18
N THR A 195 20.44 2.73 -3.95
CA THR A 195 19.44 3.23 -3.02
C THR A 195 19.79 4.65 -2.56
N ARG A 196 18.91 5.64 -2.80
CA ARG A 196 19.13 7.05 -2.43
C ARG A 196 18.00 7.59 -1.56
N LEU A 197 18.35 8.40 -0.56
CA LEU A 197 17.42 9.19 0.23
C LEU A 197 17.42 10.62 -0.30
N VAL A 198 16.38 11.01 -1.02
CA VAL A 198 16.27 12.34 -1.64
C VAL A 198 15.49 13.28 -0.72
N VAL A 199 16.13 14.36 -0.31
CA VAL A 199 15.50 15.45 0.46
C VAL A 199 15.42 16.68 -0.44
N ILE A 200 14.22 17.23 -0.60
CA ILE A 200 13.99 18.49 -1.31
C ILE A 200 13.73 19.58 -0.28
N SER A 201 14.58 20.62 -0.26
CA SER A 201 14.39 21.76 0.64
C SER A 201 14.76 23.08 -0.03
N ASP A 202 13.93 24.09 0.20
CA ASP A 202 14.16 25.50 -0.13
C ASP A 202 14.73 26.30 1.06
N ARG A 203 14.81 25.68 2.24
CA ARG A 203 15.29 26.27 3.49
C ARG A 203 16.51 25.52 4.03
N GLU A 204 17.30 26.21 4.85
CA GLU A 204 18.33 25.57 5.67
C GLU A 204 17.69 24.57 6.63
N LEU A 205 17.96 23.29 6.40
CA LEU A 205 17.63 22.23 7.34
C LEU A 205 18.68 22.20 8.45
N PRO A 206 18.29 22.11 9.74
CA PRO A 206 19.24 21.98 10.83
C PRO A 206 20.18 20.79 10.61
N ARG A 207 21.48 20.97 10.86
CA ARG A 207 22.49 19.90 10.71
C ARG A 207 22.15 18.65 11.54
N GLN A 208 21.51 18.83 12.70
CA GLN A 208 21.04 17.74 13.55
C GLN A 208 20.00 16.87 12.86
N ASP A 209 19.01 17.48 12.19
CA ASP A 209 17.97 16.74 11.49
C ASP A 209 18.55 15.94 10.33
N MET A 210 19.49 16.54 9.59
CA MET A 210 20.21 15.89 8.48
C MET A 210 21.08 14.71 8.96
N GLN A 211 21.71 14.82 10.13
CA GLN A 211 22.45 13.72 10.72
C GLN A 211 21.53 12.60 11.21
N THR A 212 20.42 12.94 11.86
CA THR A 212 19.40 11.98 12.29
C THR A 212 18.82 11.22 11.10
N LEU A 213 18.54 11.91 9.99
CA LEU A 213 18.08 11.30 8.75
C LEU A 213 19.09 10.33 8.15
N ALA A 214 20.36 10.74 8.03
CA ALA A 214 21.41 9.87 7.50
C ALA A 214 21.63 8.63 8.39
N LEU A 215 21.52 8.79 9.72
CA LEU A 215 21.60 7.68 10.67
C LEU A 215 20.37 6.77 10.63
N ALA A 216 19.19 7.30 10.32
CA ALA A 216 17.96 6.53 10.23
C ALA A 216 17.90 5.63 8.99
N PHE A 217 18.62 5.98 7.92
CA PHE A 217 18.64 5.24 6.65
C PHE A 217 20.08 4.92 6.21
N PRO A 218 20.82 4.07 6.94
CA PRO A 218 22.23 3.79 6.66
C PRO A 218 22.43 3.08 5.30
N ASP A 219 21.42 2.39 4.80
CA ASP A 219 21.43 1.68 3.53
C ASP A 219 21.14 2.59 2.31
N TYR A 220 20.82 3.86 2.52
CA TYR A 220 20.48 4.82 1.48
C TYR A 220 21.51 5.95 1.41
N GLU A 221 22.05 6.21 0.21
CA GLU A 221 22.97 7.33 -0.03
C GLU A 221 22.20 8.65 0.08
N PRO A 222 22.53 9.55 1.02
CA PRO A 222 21.73 10.73 1.29
C PRO A 222 22.04 11.84 0.27
N VAL A 223 20.99 12.28 -0.42
CA VAL A 223 21.04 13.27 -1.49
C VAL A 223 20.14 14.44 -1.13
N LEU A 224 20.72 15.64 -1.05
CA LEU A 224 19.99 16.87 -0.82
C LEU A 224 19.86 17.64 -2.13
N VAL A 225 18.62 17.84 -2.58
CA VAL A 225 18.30 18.70 -3.71
C VAL A 225 17.91 20.08 -3.16
N THR A 226 18.80 21.06 -3.33
CA THR A 226 18.58 22.43 -2.87
C THR A 226 17.79 23.20 -3.91
N VAL A 227 16.77 23.91 -3.43
CA VAL A 227 15.84 24.69 -4.25
C VAL A 227 16.25 26.18 -4.26
N GLY A 228 17.48 26.51 -3.85
CA GLY A 228 18.00 27.88 -3.81
C GLY A 228 19.52 27.97 -3.59
N ASP A 229 20.03 29.20 -3.58
CA ASP A 229 21.47 29.51 -3.48
C ASP A 229 22.02 29.55 -2.04
N SER A 230 21.19 29.23 -1.04
CA SER A 230 21.63 29.21 0.35
C SER A 230 22.75 28.18 0.55
N PRO A 231 23.89 28.54 1.18
CA PRO A 231 24.98 27.62 1.45
C PRO A 231 24.60 26.68 2.59
N ILE A 232 23.97 25.55 2.25
CA ILE A 232 23.54 24.55 3.25
C ILE A 232 24.77 23.78 3.76
N GLN A 233 25.05 23.89 5.05
CA GLN A 233 26.09 23.11 5.71
C GLN A 233 25.59 21.70 6.04
N VAL A 234 25.69 20.79 5.07
CA VAL A 234 25.47 19.36 5.29
C VAL A 234 26.76 18.66 5.72
N GLY A 235 26.64 17.50 6.39
CA GLY A 235 27.78 16.63 6.70
C GLY A 235 28.43 16.05 5.43
N PRO A 236 29.66 15.52 5.52
CA PRO A 236 30.43 15.03 4.35
C PRO A 236 29.75 13.87 3.61
N GLU A 237 28.84 13.16 4.28
CA GLU A 237 28.01 12.09 3.73
C GLU A 237 26.95 12.54 2.71
N TRP A 238 26.58 13.82 2.66
CA TRP A 238 25.49 14.30 1.80
C TRP A 238 25.97 14.80 0.44
N THR A 239 25.35 14.31 -0.63
CA THR A 239 25.54 14.88 -1.97
C THR A 239 24.56 16.02 -2.19
N VAL A 240 25.08 17.23 -2.41
CA VAL A 240 24.25 18.43 -2.63
C VAL A 240 24.10 18.69 -4.13
N ILE A 241 22.86 18.74 -4.60
CA ILE A 241 22.53 19.06 -6.00
C ILE A 241 21.68 20.32 -6.03
N LYS A 242 22.10 21.29 -6.84
CA LYS A 242 21.34 22.53 -7.03
C LYS A 242 20.29 22.35 -8.13
N ALA A 243 19.02 22.47 -7.77
CA ALA A 243 17.93 22.43 -8.74
C ALA A 243 17.90 23.71 -9.60
N LYS A 244 17.49 23.56 -10.87
CA LYS A 244 17.29 24.71 -11.77
C LYS A 244 16.18 25.65 -11.25
N PRO A 245 16.35 26.99 -11.36
CA PRO A 245 15.39 27.96 -10.81
C PRO A 245 13.94 27.79 -11.30
N ASN A 246 13.76 27.36 -12.55
CA ASN A 246 12.44 27.17 -13.16
C ASN A 246 11.65 25.98 -12.58
N LEU A 247 12.32 25.07 -11.89
CA LEU A 247 11.71 23.89 -11.28
C LEU A 247 11.31 24.11 -9.83
N ILE A 248 11.81 25.16 -9.18
CA ILE A 248 11.53 25.49 -7.77
C ILE A 248 10.03 25.45 -7.42
N PRO A 249 9.12 26.10 -8.20
CA PRO A 249 7.70 26.08 -7.87
C PRO A 249 7.05 24.72 -8.07
N PHE A 250 7.58 23.89 -8.97
CA PHE A 250 7.10 22.54 -9.22
C PHE A 250 7.56 21.58 -8.11
N LEU A 251 8.84 21.63 -7.76
CA LEU A 251 9.45 20.83 -6.69
C LEU A 251 8.76 21.08 -5.34
N THR A 252 8.53 22.34 -4.98
CA THR A 252 7.94 22.69 -3.67
C THR A 252 6.43 22.45 -3.59
N ARG A 253 5.71 22.48 -4.72
CA ARG A 253 4.24 22.38 -4.75
C ARG A 253 3.73 20.96 -4.99
N HIS A 254 4.48 20.15 -5.74
CA HIS A 254 4.02 18.85 -6.22
C HIS A 254 4.88 17.67 -5.76
N LEU A 255 6.11 17.91 -5.33
CA LEU A 255 6.95 16.85 -4.78
C LEU A 255 6.89 16.80 -3.24
N PRO A 256 7.03 15.61 -2.67
CA PRO A 256 7.27 15.39 -1.24
C PRO A 256 8.59 15.99 -0.78
N THR A 257 8.67 16.31 0.51
CA THR A 257 9.87 16.86 1.17
C THR A 257 10.99 15.83 1.24
N VAL A 258 10.65 14.57 1.48
CA VAL A 258 11.61 13.46 1.53
C VAL A 258 11.02 12.27 0.77
N PHE A 259 11.82 11.59 -0.03
CA PHE A 259 11.44 10.34 -0.67
C PHE A 259 12.67 9.46 -0.90
N MET A 260 12.46 8.15 -0.86
CA MET A 260 13.49 7.16 -1.15
C MET A 260 13.36 6.70 -2.59
N VAL A 261 14.50 6.49 -3.25
CA VAL A 261 14.60 5.93 -4.59
C VAL A 261 15.43 4.66 -4.50
N ASP A 262 14.89 3.57 -5.03
CA ASP A 262 15.56 2.29 -5.19
C ASP A 262 15.37 1.80 -6.63
N GLU A 263 16.44 1.37 -7.29
CA GLU A 263 16.43 0.91 -8.69
C GLU A 263 15.61 1.83 -9.65
N ASP A 264 15.83 3.14 -9.59
CA ASP A 264 15.11 4.18 -10.37
C ASP A 264 13.59 4.29 -10.12
N LYS A 265 13.09 3.64 -9.06
CA LYS A 265 11.71 3.72 -8.60
C LYS A 265 11.63 4.37 -7.24
N VAL A 266 10.61 5.19 -7.04
CA VAL A 266 10.33 5.77 -5.72
C VAL A 266 9.90 4.63 -4.78
N HIS A 267 10.60 4.39 -3.68
CA HIS A 267 10.28 3.31 -2.73
C HIS A 267 9.33 3.77 -1.63
N ALA A 268 9.59 4.92 -1.02
CA ALA A 268 8.67 5.53 -0.04
C ALA A 268 8.73 7.05 -0.10
N VAL A 269 7.68 7.68 0.40
CA VAL A 269 7.46 9.13 0.27
C VAL A 269 6.92 9.73 1.57
N TRP A 270 7.50 10.85 2.00
CA TRP A 270 7.08 11.63 3.17
C TRP A 270 6.70 13.06 2.76
N TYR A 271 5.47 13.44 3.11
CA TYR A 271 4.97 14.80 2.91
C TYR A 271 5.07 15.58 4.22
N GLY A 272 5.99 16.55 4.31
CA GLY A 272 6.04 17.52 5.41
C GLY A 272 7.16 17.29 6.44
N LYS A 273 6.95 16.41 7.43
CA LYS A 273 7.95 16.17 8.49
C LYS A 273 9.01 15.18 8.02
N LEU A 274 10.25 15.46 8.43
CA LEU A 274 11.38 14.55 8.27
C LEU A 274 11.08 13.25 9.06
N PRO A 275 11.35 12.07 8.50
CA PRO A 275 11.24 10.82 9.25
C PRO A 275 12.15 10.86 10.47
N THR A 276 11.56 10.82 11.66
CA THR A 276 12.25 10.62 12.94
C THR A 276 12.00 9.17 13.36
N TYR A 277 13.07 8.40 13.54
CA TYR A 277 12.99 7.05 14.08
C TYR A 277 13.17 7.13 15.59
N ASP A 278 12.07 7.15 16.33
CA ASP A 278 12.07 6.85 17.78
C ASP A 278 12.07 5.32 17.99
#